data_AF-A0A352W4Q9-F1
#
_entry.id   AF-A0A352W4Q9-F1
#
_cell.length_a   1.000
_cell.length_b   1.000
_cell.length_c   1.000
_cell.angle_alpha   90.00
_cell.angle_beta   90.00
_cell.angle_gamma   90.00
#
_symmetry.space_group_name_H-M   'P 1'
#
loop_
_entity.id
_entity.type
_entity.pdbx_description
1 polymer ?
#
loop_
_entity_poly.entity_id
_entity_poly.type
_entity_poly.pdbx_seq_one_letter_code
_entity_poly.pdbx_strand_id
1 'polypeptide(L)'
;MKRHIEYFIVKARSTTQVLADLYLPAGGAFGDDLQFPLGTPPGITLNHYGKGKVIYIAAALEEQYFLRRLPETRRLLARLIRILLDEKSLLQLDAPSGVIMNITKNFESIFLHLLNYCGVMHEDGVAVEWIAPVRGIQVQFSARCGSVKNLRRLEDGLLVEPDSQGNFSLPELQSFATYELITGQRTVK
;
A
#
# COMPACT_ATOMS: atom_id res chain seq x y z
N MET A 1 35.86 13.39 20.48
CA MET A 1 35.31 12.02 20.60
C MET A 1 35.41 11.35 19.23
N LYS A 2 36.34 10.40 19.04
CA LYS A 2 36.46 9.67 17.77
C LYS A 2 35.26 8.72 17.65
N ARG A 3 34.35 8.96 16.70
CA ARG A 3 33.32 7.98 16.34
C ARG A 3 33.99 6.88 15.54
N HIS A 4 34.17 5.72 16.15
CA HIS A 4 34.50 4.51 15.42
C HIS A 4 33.22 4.06 14.70
N ILE A 5 33.18 4.24 13.38
CA ILE A 5 32.13 3.63 12.56
C ILE A 5 32.52 2.17 12.44
N GLU A 6 31.96 1.33 13.31
CA GLU A 6 32.04 -0.12 13.16
C GLU A 6 31.12 -0.51 12.00
N TYR A 7 31.67 -1.15 10.98
CA TYR A 7 30.87 -1.75 9.91
C TYR A 7 31.12 -3.25 9.86
N PHE A 8 30.04 -4.00 9.70
CA PHE A 8 30.08 -5.44 9.52
C PHE A 8 29.96 -5.75 8.04
N ILE A 9 30.97 -6.41 7.46
CA ILE A 9 30.87 -6.93 6.09
C ILE A 9 30.10 -8.24 6.16
N VAL A 10 28.82 -8.19 5.82
CA VAL A 10 27.99 -9.38 5.69
C VAL A 10 28.03 -9.83 4.23
N LYS A 11 28.44 -11.08 3.97
CA LYS A 11 28.38 -11.63 2.61
C LYS A 11 26.93 -11.74 2.17
N ALA A 12 26.60 -11.09 1.06
CA ALA A 12 25.33 -11.32 0.37
C ALA A 12 25.19 -12.81 0.06
N ARG A 13 24.04 -13.39 0.40
CA ARG A 13 23.69 -14.73 -0.10
C ARG A 13 23.27 -14.59 -1.56
N SER A 14 23.45 -15.65 -2.34
CA SER A 14 22.99 -15.69 -3.75
C SER A 14 21.50 -15.41 -3.93
N THR A 15 20.70 -15.53 -2.87
CA THR A 15 19.26 -15.26 -2.83
C THR A 15 18.90 -13.79 -2.58
N THR A 16 19.90 -12.92 -2.39
CA THR A 16 19.69 -11.50 -2.07
C THR A 16 19.80 -10.65 -3.33
N GLN A 17 18.78 -9.82 -3.57
CA GLN A 17 18.73 -8.84 -4.64
C GLN A 17 18.70 -7.43 -4.04
N VAL A 18 19.54 -6.52 -4.56
CA VAL A 18 19.43 -5.09 -4.25
C VAL A 18 18.33 -4.49 -5.12
N LEU A 19 17.34 -3.87 -4.48
CA LEU A 19 16.23 -3.21 -5.17
C LEU A 19 16.45 -1.70 -5.32
N ALA A 20 17.20 -1.09 -4.40
CA ALA A 20 17.57 0.31 -4.45
C ALA A 20 18.85 0.56 -3.64
N ASP A 21 19.66 1.51 -4.09
CA ASP A 21 20.83 1.97 -3.37
C ASP A 21 20.45 3.01 -2.30
N LEU A 22 21.23 3.06 -1.21
CA LEU A 22 21.04 4.05 -0.16
C LEU A 22 21.71 5.35 -0.60
N TYR A 23 20.88 6.34 -0.89
CA TYR A 23 21.38 7.70 -1.06
C TYR A 23 21.58 8.35 0.31
N LEU A 24 22.84 8.59 0.67
CA LEU A 24 23.18 9.44 1.80
C LEU A 24 23.58 10.81 1.24
N PRO A 25 22.85 11.89 1.59
CA PRO A 25 23.21 13.21 1.09
C PRO A 25 24.63 13.55 1.53
N ALA A 26 25.42 14.09 0.60
CA ALA A 26 26.80 14.52 0.80
C ALA A 26 26.97 15.24 2.15
N GLY A 27 27.79 14.65 3.03
CA GLY A 27 28.11 15.19 4.37
C GLY A 27 29.45 15.92 4.43
N GLY A 28 30.14 16.08 3.30
CA GLY A 28 31.39 16.83 3.22
C GLY A 28 31.16 18.34 3.27
N ALA A 29 32.12 19.09 3.81
CA ALA A 29 32.18 20.53 3.56
C ALA A 29 32.19 20.75 2.04
N PHE A 30 31.33 21.64 1.53
CA PHE A 30 31.22 22.02 0.11
C PHE A 30 30.48 21.06 -0.84
N GLY A 31 29.78 20.03 -0.35
CA GLY A 31 28.91 19.22 -1.21
C GLY A 31 29.63 18.14 -2.03
N ASP A 32 30.85 17.78 -1.62
CA ASP A 32 31.54 16.62 -2.18
C ASP A 32 30.75 15.33 -1.89
N ASP A 33 30.60 14.49 -2.92
CA ASP A 33 29.92 13.20 -2.80
C ASP A 33 30.56 12.33 -1.71
N LEU A 34 29.72 11.68 -0.90
CA LEU A 34 30.17 10.67 0.06
C LEU A 34 30.78 9.50 -0.71
N GLN A 35 32.10 9.34 -0.59
CA GLN A 35 32.81 8.19 -1.15
C GLN A 35 32.68 6.99 -0.21
N PHE A 36 32.09 5.91 -0.70
CA PHE A 36 32.00 4.65 0.03
C PHE A 36 33.11 3.71 -0.44
N PRO A 37 34.07 3.34 0.43
CA PRO A 37 35.22 2.50 0.04
C PRO A 37 34.83 1.14 -0.55
N LEU A 38 33.61 0.67 -0.28
CA LEU A 38 33.08 -0.62 -0.71
C LEU A 38 31.97 -0.49 -1.77
N GLY A 39 31.81 0.70 -2.36
CA GLY A 39 30.69 1.03 -3.22
C GLY A 39 29.44 1.50 -2.44
N THR A 40 28.46 2.01 -3.18
CA THR A 40 27.23 2.56 -2.58
C THR A 40 26.52 1.50 -1.74
N PRO A 41 26.21 1.78 -0.46
CA PRO A 41 25.53 0.80 0.38
C PRO A 41 24.12 0.53 -0.15
N PRO A 42 23.61 -0.72 -0.05
CA PRO A 42 22.25 -1.02 -0.46
C PRO A 42 21.25 -0.36 0.50
N GLY A 43 20.25 0.32 -0.05
CA GLY A 43 19.19 0.96 0.71
C GLY A 43 17.98 0.07 0.93
N ILE A 44 17.66 -0.75 -0.07
CA ILE A 44 16.57 -1.72 -0.02
C ILE A 44 17.06 -3.04 -0.61
N THR A 45 16.87 -4.13 0.13
CA THR A 45 17.19 -5.49 -0.34
C THR A 45 15.98 -6.40 -0.25
N LEU A 46 15.86 -7.32 -1.19
CA LEU A 46 14.92 -8.44 -1.18
C LEU A 46 15.69 -9.74 -0.99
N ASN A 47 15.28 -10.54 -0.01
CA ASN A 47 15.85 -11.86 0.21
C ASN A 47 14.75 -12.93 0.24
N HIS A 48 15.09 -14.12 -0.24
CA HIS A 48 14.23 -15.30 -0.21
C HIS A 48 14.74 -16.27 0.86
N TYR A 49 13.84 -16.71 1.73
CA TYR A 49 14.13 -17.73 2.74
C TYR A 49 13.05 -18.80 2.72
N GLY A 50 13.38 -19.98 2.17
CA GLY A 50 12.40 -21.01 1.87
C GLY A 50 11.33 -20.50 0.91
N LYS A 51 10.06 -20.53 1.32
CA LYS A 51 8.92 -19.97 0.56
C LYS A 51 8.62 -18.50 0.88
N GLY A 52 9.32 -17.92 1.86
CA GLY A 52 9.10 -16.55 2.32
C GLY A 52 9.99 -15.53 1.60
N LYS A 53 9.52 -14.28 1.61
CA LYS A 53 10.29 -13.11 1.16
C LYS A 53 10.43 -12.11 2.31
N VAL A 54 11.58 -11.47 2.38
CA VAL A 54 11.88 -10.42 3.35
C VAL A 54 12.45 -9.23 2.58
N ILE A 55 11.88 -8.05 2.81
CA ILE A 55 12.45 -6.79 2.33
C ILE A 55 13.07 -6.08 3.53
N TYR A 56 14.35 -5.75 3.44
CA TYR A 56 15.02 -4.89 4.41
C TYR A 56 15.15 -3.49 3.83
N ILE A 57 14.90 -2.48 4.66
CA ILE A 57 14.95 -1.06 4.30
C ILE A 57 15.88 -0.38 5.31
N ALA A 58 16.99 0.17 4.83
CA ALA A 58 18.00 0.81 5.68
C ALA A 58 17.60 2.23 6.14
N ALA A 59 16.63 2.85 5.46
CA ALA A 59 16.14 4.20 5.73
C ALA A 59 14.80 4.18 6.49
N ALA A 60 14.56 5.20 7.32
CA ALA A 60 13.29 5.41 8.02
C ALA A 60 12.19 5.97 7.08
N LEU A 61 11.83 5.21 6.03
CA LEU A 61 10.90 5.67 4.99
C LEU A 61 9.53 6.07 5.54
N GLU A 62 9.04 5.39 6.56
CA GLU A 62 7.75 5.69 7.18
C GLU A 62 7.76 7.04 7.91
N GLU A 63 8.81 7.32 8.68
CA GLU A 63 9.00 8.61 9.34
C GLU A 63 9.16 9.72 8.30
N GLN A 64 9.95 9.49 7.26
CA GLN A 64 10.09 10.45 6.16
C GLN A 64 8.77 10.70 5.43
N TYR A 65 7.95 9.66 5.22
CA TYR A 65 6.63 9.82 4.64
C TYR A 65 5.70 10.62 5.55
N PHE A 66 5.70 10.33 6.85
CA PHE A 66 4.92 11.06 7.85
C PHE A 66 5.27 12.57 7.85
N LEU A 67 6.57 12.89 7.82
CA LEU A 67 7.07 14.26 7.86
C LEU A 67 6.88 15.01 6.54
N ARG A 68 7.14 14.37 5.40
CA ARG A 68 7.24 15.05 4.10
C ARG A 68 6.05 14.83 3.18
N ARG A 69 5.23 13.81 3.43
CA ARG A 69 4.02 13.45 2.66
C ARG A 69 4.25 13.28 1.16
N LEU A 70 5.47 12.90 0.77
CA LEU A 70 5.85 12.76 -0.63
C LEU A 70 5.12 11.58 -1.28
N PRO A 71 4.40 11.78 -2.40
CA PRO A 71 3.72 10.70 -3.12
C PRO A 71 4.67 9.58 -3.57
N GLU A 72 5.92 9.89 -3.84
CA GLU A 72 6.98 8.96 -4.25
C GLU A 72 7.25 7.93 -3.15
N THR A 73 7.32 8.35 -1.89
CA THR A 73 7.55 7.43 -0.76
C THR A 73 6.37 6.47 -0.60
N ARG A 74 5.13 6.97 -0.74
CA ARG A 74 3.93 6.11 -0.75
C ARG A 74 3.95 5.11 -1.90
N ARG A 75 4.29 5.55 -3.11
CA ARG A 75 4.40 4.68 -4.29
C ARG A 75 5.48 3.62 -4.12
N LEU A 76 6.62 3.98 -3.54
CA LEU A 76 7.71 3.06 -3.22
C LEU A 76 7.23 1.99 -2.23
N LEU A 77 6.65 2.38 -1.08
CA LEU A 77 6.13 1.44 -0.09
C LEU A 77 5.07 0.49 -0.69
N ALA A 78 4.13 1.03 -1.48
CA ALA A 78 3.14 0.23 -2.19
C ALA A 78 3.77 -0.78 -3.16
N ARG A 79 4.85 -0.40 -3.86
CA ARG A 79 5.58 -1.28 -4.76
C ARG A 79 6.29 -2.41 -4.01
N LEU A 80 6.92 -2.11 -2.87
CA LEU A 80 7.58 -3.13 -2.04
C LEU A 80 6.58 -4.17 -1.52
N ILE A 81 5.39 -3.73 -1.09
CA ILE A 81 4.32 -4.65 -0.67
C ILE A 81 3.86 -5.52 -1.84
N ARG A 82 3.69 -4.95 -3.04
CA ARG A 82 3.34 -5.72 -4.25
C ARG A 82 4.37 -6.80 -4.58
N ILE A 83 5.66 -6.50 -4.45
CA ILE A 83 6.75 -7.47 -4.61
C ILE A 83 6.63 -8.60 -3.57
N LEU A 84 6.39 -8.27 -2.30
CA LEU A 84 6.18 -9.28 -1.25
C LEU A 84 4.99 -10.19 -1.55
N LEU A 85 3.93 -9.64 -2.15
CA LEU A 85 2.71 -10.36 -2.51
C LEU A 85 2.76 -11.06 -3.87
N ASP A 86 3.85 -11.00 -4.63
CA ASP A 86 3.94 -11.49 -6.02
C ASP A 86 2.87 -10.89 -6.94
N GLU A 87 2.52 -9.61 -6.75
CA GLU A 87 1.39 -8.95 -7.43
C GLU A 87 0.02 -9.60 -7.16
N LYS A 88 -0.08 -10.55 -6.22
CA LYS A 88 -1.31 -11.28 -5.88
C LYS A 88 -2.02 -10.62 -4.70
N SER A 89 -2.37 -9.34 -4.84
CA SER A 89 -3.24 -8.67 -3.88
C SER A 89 -4.63 -9.32 -3.86
N LEU A 90 -5.30 -9.29 -2.69
CA LEU A 90 -6.67 -9.80 -2.60
C LEU A 90 -7.64 -8.97 -3.45
N LEU A 91 -7.34 -7.68 -3.58
CA LEU A 91 -8.13 -6.71 -4.32
C LEU A 91 -7.21 -5.60 -4.87
N GLN A 92 -7.69 -4.84 -5.84
CA GLN A 92 -7.09 -3.60 -6.30
C GLN A 92 -8.13 -2.48 -6.26
N LEU A 93 -7.73 -1.31 -5.77
CA LEU A 93 -8.55 -0.11 -5.71
C LEU A 93 -7.92 0.96 -6.60
N ASP A 94 -8.68 1.48 -7.54
CA ASP A 94 -8.37 2.70 -8.26
C ASP A 94 -9.21 3.83 -7.67
N ALA A 95 -8.55 4.71 -6.91
CA ALA A 95 -9.15 5.84 -6.22
C ALA A 95 -8.07 6.89 -5.87
N PRO A 96 -8.47 8.15 -5.63
CA PRO A 96 -7.59 9.15 -5.04
C PRO A 96 -6.91 8.66 -3.75
N SER A 97 -5.71 9.13 -3.46
CA SER A 97 -4.89 8.65 -2.33
C SER A 97 -5.48 8.93 -0.94
N GLY A 98 -6.51 9.78 -0.85
CA GLY A 98 -7.25 10.01 0.39
C GLY A 98 -8.35 8.98 0.64
N VAL A 99 -8.67 8.10 -0.32
CA VAL A 99 -9.61 7.00 -0.06
C VAL A 99 -8.87 5.89 0.67
N ILE A 100 -9.30 5.62 1.90
CA ILE A 100 -8.82 4.52 2.71
C ILE A 100 -9.75 3.33 2.50
N MET A 101 -9.16 2.16 2.38
CA MET A 101 -9.86 0.92 2.19
C MET A 101 -9.44 -0.11 3.23
N ASN A 102 -10.43 -0.82 3.75
CA ASN A 102 -10.23 -1.94 4.64
C ASN A 102 -11.13 -3.10 4.24
N ILE A 103 -10.62 -4.33 4.32
CA ILE A 103 -11.42 -5.55 4.19
C ILE A 103 -11.52 -6.23 5.54
N THR A 104 -12.74 -6.58 5.94
CA THR A 104 -13.00 -7.46 7.08
C THR A 104 -13.78 -8.69 6.64
N LYS A 105 -13.73 -9.75 7.45
CA LYS A 105 -14.45 -10.99 7.20
C LYS A 105 -15.03 -11.50 8.51
N ASN A 106 -16.30 -11.91 8.48
CA ASN A 106 -16.91 -12.71 9.54
C ASN A 106 -17.13 -14.16 9.04
N PHE A 107 -17.91 -14.96 9.77
CA PHE A 107 -18.16 -16.35 9.40
C PHE A 107 -18.92 -16.51 8.08
N GLU A 108 -19.76 -15.54 7.72
CA GLU A 108 -20.72 -15.64 6.62
C GLU A 108 -20.29 -14.83 5.39
N SER A 109 -19.64 -13.68 5.60
CA SER A 109 -19.46 -12.65 4.59
C SER A 109 -18.11 -11.93 4.69
N ILE A 110 -17.73 -11.30 3.58
CA ILE A 110 -16.59 -10.39 3.47
C ILE A 110 -17.13 -8.98 3.25
N PHE A 111 -16.55 -8.00 3.94
CA PHE A 111 -16.95 -6.61 3.86
C PHE A 111 -15.80 -5.75 3.35
N LEU A 112 -16.12 -4.88 2.40
CA LEU A 112 -15.28 -3.80 1.91
C LEU A 112 -15.73 -2.50 2.56
N HIS A 113 -14.87 -1.90 3.37
CA HIS A 113 -15.08 -0.58 3.95
C HIS A 113 -14.25 0.44 3.17
N LEU A 114 -14.91 1.52 2.75
CA LEU A 114 -14.29 2.67 2.12
C LEU A 114 -14.52 3.90 2.99
N LEU A 115 -13.48 4.69 3.17
CA LEU A 115 -13.49 5.94 3.90
C LEU A 115 -12.88 7.02 3.01
N ASN A 116 -13.63 8.09 2.78
CA ASN A 116 -13.14 9.30 2.16
C ASN A 116 -12.39 10.12 3.22
N TYR A 117 -11.08 9.98 3.23
CA TYR A 117 -10.17 10.74 4.07
C TYR A 117 -9.47 11.86 3.28
N CYS A 118 -10.12 12.42 2.25
CA CYS A 118 -9.59 13.53 1.46
C CYS A 118 -9.61 14.89 2.21
N GLY A 119 -9.84 14.92 3.53
CA GLY A 119 -9.73 16.10 4.38
C GLY A 119 -8.31 16.34 4.89
N VAL A 120 -7.97 17.60 5.19
CA VAL A 120 -6.64 17.99 5.66
C VAL A 120 -6.54 17.80 7.17
N MET A 121 -5.61 16.96 7.65
CA MET A 121 -5.30 16.82 9.09
C MET A 121 -4.68 18.09 9.74
N HIS A 122 -4.47 19.17 8.98
CA HIS A 122 -3.77 20.39 9.45
C HIS A 122 -4.69 21.62 9.49
N GLU A 123 -6.00 21.42 9.37
CA GLU A 123 -6.93 22.45 9.81
C GLU A 123 -6.98 22.37 11.34
N ASP A 124 -6.04 23.09 11.98
CA ASP A 124 -6.12 23.44 13.39
C ASP A 124 -7.39 24.28 13.60
N GLY A 125 -8.50 23.56 13.77
CA GLY A 125 -9.82 24.11 13.99
C GLY A 125 -10.60 24.37 12.71
N VAL A 126 -11.45 23.43 12.30
CA VAL A 126 -12.91 23.62 12.17
C VAL A 126 -13.56 22.24 12.25
N ALA A 127 -14.76 22.13 12.81
CA ALA A 127 -15.62 20.99 12.50
C ALA A 127 -15.73 20.88 10.97
N VAL A 128 -15.41 19.72 10.39
CA VAL A 128 -15.51 19.52 8.94
C VAL A 128 -16.99 19.49 8.58
N GLU A 129 -17.55 20.64 8.17
CA GLU A 129 -18.96 20.76 7.79
C GLU A 129 -19.25 20.06 6.46
N TRP A 130 -18.24 19.94 5.59
CA TRP A 130 -18.39 19.39 4.26
C TRP A 130 -17.13 18.63 3.82
N ILE A 131 -17.33 17.46 3.22
CA ILE A 131 -16.27 16.65 2.60
C ILE A 131 -16.56 16.59 1.11
N ALA A 132 -15.55 16.91 0.29
CA ALA A 132 -15.68 16.78 -1.16
C ALA A 132 -15.90 15.30 -1.53
N PRO A 133 -17.01 14.97 -2.22
CA PRO A 133 -17.28 13.61 -2.60
C PRO A 133 -16.26 13.08 -3.61
N VAL A 134 -15.91 11.80 -3.49
CA VAL A 134 -15.01 11.12 -4.40
C VAL A 134 -15.81 10.29 -5.40
N ARG A 135 -15.49 10.45 -6.70
CA ARG A 135 -16.13 9.76 -7.82
C ARG A 135 -15.12 8.89 -8.58
N GLY A 136 -15.63 8.01 -9.44
CA GLY A 136 -14.79 7.19 -10.33
C GLY A 136 -13.99 6.13 -9.59
N ILE A 137 -14.48 5.67 -8.43
CA ILE A 137 -13.83 4.63 -7.66
C ILE A 137 -14.07 3.29 -8.35
N GLN A 138 -12.99 2.58 -8.65
CA GLN A 138 -13.07 1.22 -9.20
C GLN A 138 -12.41 0.23 -8.26
N VAL A 139 -13.07 -0.91 -8.07
CA VAL A 139 -12.51 -2.01 -7.30
C VAL A 139 -12.52 -3.31 -8.11
N GLN A 140 -11.41 -4.03 -8.06
CA GLN A 140 -11.26 -5.34 -8.67
C GLN A 140 -10.90 -6.36 -7.58
N PHE A 141 -11.57 -7.50 -7.58
CA PHE A 141 -11.30 -8.58 -6.62
C PHE A 141 -10.53 -9.71 -7.29
N SER A 142 -9.56 -10.25 -6.57
CA SER A 142 -8.87 -11.47 -7.00
C SER A 142 -9.74 -12.71 -6.76
N ALA A 143 -9.45 -13.80 -7.47
CA ALA A 143 -10.10 -15.10 -7.26
C ALA A 143 -9.99 -15.65 -5.82
N ARG A 144 -9.07 -15.12 -4.99
CA ARG A 144 -8.92 -15.48 -3.58
C ARG A 144 -10.09 -15.00 -2.72
N CYS A 145 -10.81 -13.97 -3.16
CA CYS A 145 -12.06 -13.51 -2.55
C CYS A 145 -13.28 -14.35 -2.97
N GLY A 146 -13.08 -15.40 -3.77
CA GLY A 146 -14.17 -16.14 -4.43
C GLY A 146 -14.63 -15.47 -5.72
N SER A 147 -15.60 -16.06 -6.41
CA SER A 147 -16.26 -15.41 -7.54
C SER A 147 -17.27 -14.41 -6.99
N VAL A 148 -16.80 -13.18 -6.74
CA VAL A 148 -17.65 -12.05 -6.35
C VAL A 148 -18.59 -11.78 -7.52
N LYS A 149 -19.89 -11.92 -7.27
CA LYS A 149 -20.94 -11.65 -8.25
C LYS A 149 -21.36 -10.21 -8.18
N ASN A 150 -21.73 -9.75 -6.98
CA ASN A 150 -22.28 -8.42 -6.76
C ASN A 150 -21.67 -7.85 -5.48
N LEU A 151 -21.71 -6.54 -5.34
CA LEU A 151 -21.51 -5.85 -4.06
C LEU A 151 -22.84 -5.31 -3.59
N ARG A 152 -23.17 -5.49 -2.31
CA ARG A 152 -24.35 -4.89 -1.69
C ARG A 152 -23.92 -3.82 -0.70
N ARG A 153 -24.27 -2.56 -0.94
CA ARG A 153 -24.05 -1.48 0.03
C ARG A 153 -24.97 -1.71 1.22
N LEU A 154 -24.40 -1.69 2.43
CA LEU A 154 -25.16 -2.00 3.65
C LEU A 154 -26.13 -0.89 4.07
N GLU A 155 -25.86 0.36 3.67
CA GLU A 155 -26.66 1.53 4.05
C GLU A 155 -28.08 1.50 3.44
N ASP A 156 -28.16 1.19 2.15
CA ASP A 156 -29.40 1.32 1.35
C ASP A 156 -29.71 0.08 0.50
N GLY A 157 -28.89 -0.96 0.59
CA GLY A 157 -29.05 -2.19 -0.18
C GLY A 157 -28.67 -2.07 -1.65
N LEU A 158 -28.05 -0.96 -2.09
CA LEU A 158 -27.64 -0.77 -3.48
C LEU A 158 -26.77 -1.94 -3.95
N LEU A 159 -27.18 -2.57 -5.04
CA LEU A 159 -26.41 -3.62 -5.71
C LEU A 159 -25.52 -3.00 -6.79
N VAL A 160 -24.23 -3.30 -6.72
CA VAL A 160 -23.24 -2.96 -7.75
C VAL A 160 -22.82 -4.24 -8.45
N GLU A 161 -23.03 -4.26 -9.76
CA GLU A 161 -22.64 -5.37 -10.62
C GLU A 161 -21.28 -5.08 -11.28
N PRO A 162 -20.50 -6.12 -11.59
CA PRO A 162 -19.23 -5.97 -12.27
C PRO A 162 -19.45 -5.66 -13.75
N ASP A 163 -18.49 -4.96 -14.35
CA ASP A 163 -18.40 -4.83 -15.80
C ASP A 163 -17.98 -6.15 -16.48
N SER A 164 -17.86 -6.13 -17.80
CA SER A 164 -17.42 -7.29 -18.59
C SER A 164 -16.01 -7.80 -18.26
N GLN A 165 -15.20 -7.00 -17.56
CA GLN A 165 -13.85 -7.33 -17.12
C GLN A 165 -13.78 -7.73 -15.63
N GLY A 166 -14.91 -7.72 -14.92
CA GLY A 166 -14.97 -8.05 -13.49
C GLY A 166 -14.66 -6.87 -12.56
N ASN A 167 -14.61 -5.63 -13.07
CA ASN A 167 -14.39 -4.44 -12.25
C ASN A 167 -15.74 -3.89 -11.75
N PHE A 168 -15.76 -3.44 -10.51
CA PHE A 168 -16.94 -2.81 -9.91
C PHE A 168 -16.73 -1.29 -9.89
N SER A 169 -17.59 -0.57 -10.61
CA SER A 169 -17.65 0.89 -10.56
C SER A 169 -18.53 1.31 -9.38
N LEU A 170 -17.92 1.85 -8.33
CA LEU A 170 -18.64 2.24 -7.14
C LEU A 170 -19.27 3.62 -7.32
N PRO A 171 -20.46 3.86 -6.73
CA PRO A 171 -21.06 5.18 -6.70
C PRO A 171 -20.19 6.18 -5.94
N GLU A 172 -20.58 7.44 -6.01
CA GLU A 172 -19.94 8.53 -5.28
C GLU A 172 -19.81 8.22 -3.78
N LEU A 173 -18.59 8.38 -3.25
CA LEU A 173 -18.26 8.21 -1.85
C LEU A 173 -18.27 9.57 -1.15
N GLN A 174 -19.23 9.78 -0.25
CA GLN A 174 -19.31 10.99 0.59
C GLN A 174 -18.25 10.95 1.69
N SER A 175 -18.55 10.27 2.80
CA SER A 175 -17.65 10.13 3.96
C SER A 175 -17.19 8.68 4.10
N PHE A 176 -18.11 7.72 4.15
CA PHE A 176 -17.80 6.30 4.20
C PHE A 176 -18.86 5.48 3.47
N ALA A 177 -18.50 4.26 3.07
CA ALA A 177 -19.44 3.27 2.56
C ALA A 177 -18.95 1.87 2.93
N THR A 178 -19.87 0.98 3.28
CA THR A 178 -19.56 -0.44 3.50
C THR A 178 -20.34 -1.29 2.50
N TYR A 179 -19.64 -2.19 1.83
CA TYR A 179 -20.19 -3.15 0.89
C TYR A 179 -19.95 -4.56 1.40
N GLU A 180 -20.98 -5.39 1.34
CA GLU A 180 -20.86 -6.83 1.47
C GLU A 180 -20.58 -7.46 0.09
N LEU A 181 -19.61 -8.37 0.05
CA LEU A 181 -19.29 -9.13 -1.16
C LEU A 181 -20.24 -10.33 -1.27
N ILE A 182 -21.07 -10.33 -2.30
CA ILE A 182 -21.94 -11.48 -2.62
C ILE A 182 -21.13 -12.41 -3.52
N THR A 183 -20.65 -13.52 -2.95
CA THR A 183 -19.92 -14.55 -3.72
C THR A 183 -20.86 -15.64 -4.20
N GLY A 184 -20.65 -16.15 -5.42
CA GLY A 184 -21.28 -17.40 -5.84
C GLY A 184 -20.82 -18.56 -4.96
N GLN A 185 -21.73 -19.45 -4.57
CA GLN A 185 -21.37 -20.64 -3.76
C GLN A 185 -20.19 -21.37 -4.41
N ARG A 186 -19.13 -21.60 -3.63
CA ARG A 186 -18.14 -22.62 -3.96
C ARG A 186 -18.86 -23.96 -3.90
N THR A 187 -19.14 -24.57 -5.05
CA THR A 187 -19.29 -26.02 -5.12
C THR A 187 -17.92 -26.59 -4.75
N VAL A 188 -17.75 -26.92 -3.48
CA VAL A 188 -16.63 -27.73 -3.02
C VAL A 188 -16.85 -29.11 -3.64
N LYS A 189 -16.02 -29.47 -4.61
CA LYS A 189 -15.77 -30.87 -4.95
C LYS A 189 -14.67 -31.40 -4.04
#